data_AF-A0A841R1L1-F1
#
_entry.id   AF-A0A841R1L1-F1
#
_cell.length_a   1.000
_cell.length_b   1.000
_cell.length_c   1.000
_cell.angle_alpha   90.00
_cell.angle_beta   90.00
_cell.angle_gamma   90.00
#
_symmetry.space_group_name_H-M   'P 1'
#
loop_
_entity.id
_entity.type
_entity.pdbx_description
1 polymer ?
#
loop_
_entity_poly.entity_id
_entity_poly.type
_entity_poly.pdbx_seq_one_letter_code
_entity_poly.pdbx_strand_id
1 'polypeptide(L)'
;MAYNYWEERFKRLKTAEMRKAERANADLARVYRETLRQLRAEVEQWYDRFAKENKISLAEARRILDNRELKEFKMTLADFIKEAKRLDLDPAHIRMLENASMRVRLTRSQEIYLKTAQYVEKLAKTQGWQLNGLMREVYTDSAYKTAYETQKVTGFENFRAVRERQIEEAISKPWAPDGADFSSRIWKNKTQLINSLQTDITQSLMTGTSTAQLSEKIAARFNTSYNQAYRLVETETAYIQERAMLDTYDELGLEQYQICAVLDSKTSEICQDLDGKVFDRKDAKPGITMPPFHCHCRSTTVPYIEGLLDDGGRVARDPETGKTVEIPDMTYKEWYNKYVKNTNTGALIGLKTSNGITIAKLSKHQQERADIRNLDLDGIRDALINPLHVGDVVVKDNGNSQRFIGEATTVNINPDTGVIITSWPTGKSRLKKYKKGK
;
A
#
# COMPACT_ATOMS: atom_id res chain seq x y z
N MET A 1 17.04 13.24 -33.61
CA MET A 1 16.18 13.51 -32.44
C MET A 1 15.79 12.18 -31.79
N ALA A 2 16.70 11.52 -31.07
CA ALA A 2 16.50 10.16 -30.56
C ALA A 2 16.63 10.02 -29.02
N TYR A 3 16.66 11.13 -28.28
CA TYR A 3 17.38 11.18 -27.01
C TYR A 3 16.51 11.25 -25.73
N ASN A 4 15.18 11.38 -25.80
CA ASN A 4 14.30 11.56 -24.62
C ASN A 4 13.66 10.28 -24.03
N TYR A 5 14.12 9.08 -24.39
CA TYR A 5 13.20 7.94 -24.52
C TYR A 5 13.45 6.76 -23.56
N TRP A 6 14.38 6.86 -22.63
CA TRP A 6 14.97 5.72 -21.94
C TRP A 6 14.29 5.42 -20.59
N GLU A 7 14.39 6.34 -19.64
CA GLU A 7 13.78 6.19 -18.32
C GLU A 7 12.26 6.06 -18.40
N GLU A 8 11.64 6.75 -19.36
CA GLU A 8 10.21 6.66 -19.59
C GLU A 8 9.81 5.24 -19.99
N ARG A 9 10.60 4.54 -20.82
CA ARG A 9 10.30 3.15 -21.19
C ARG A 9 10.32 2.25 -19.97
N PHE A 10 11.31 2.39 -19.10
CA PHE A 10 11.40 1.58 -17.88
C PHE A 10 10.29 1.91 -16.88
N LYS A 11 9.91 3.19 -16.75
CA LYS A 11 8.70 3.60 -16.01
C LYS A 11 7.41 3.03 -16.61
N ARG A 12 7.31 2.97 -17.94
CA ARG A 12 6.17 2.35 -18.65
C ARG A 12 6.15 0.84 -18.43
N LEU A 13 7.30 0.16 -18.44
CA LEU A 13 7.42 -1.24 -18.08
C LEU A 13 6.99 -1.47 -16.63
N LYS A 14 7.48 -0.65 -15.67
CA LYS A 14 7.03 -0.66 -14.28
C LYS A 14 5.51 -0.57 -14.18
N THR A 15 4.93 0.42 -14.84
CA THR A 15 3.49 0.64 -14.84
C THR A 15 2.73 -0.53 -15.48
N ALA A 16 3.24 -1.11 -16.57
CA ALA A 16 2.60 -2.22 -17.27
C ALA A 16 2.53 -3.49 -16.41
N GLU A 17 3.60 -3.81 -15.69
CA GLU A 17 3.63 -4.97 -14.79
C GLU A 17 2.77 -4.73 -13.53
N MET A 18 2.80 -3.52 -12.95
CA MET A 18 1.92 -3.17 -11.83
C MET A 18 0.42 -3.21 -12.22
N ARG A 19 0.06 -2.94 -13.48
CA ARG A 19 -1.33 -3.16 -13.96
C ARG A 19 -1.76 -4.63 -13.93
N LYS A 20 -0.83 -5.59 -13.99
CA LYS A 20 -1.16 -7.01 -13.79
C LYS A 20 -1.49 -7.28 -12.32
N ALA A 21 -0.73 -6.69 -11.40
CA ALA A 21 -1.05 -6.73 -9.97
C ALA A 21 -2.43 -6.13 -9.68
N GLU A 22 -2.78 -4.99 -10.30
CA GLU A 22 -4.12 -4.40 -10.18
C GLU A 22 -5.24 -5.36 -10.61
N ARG A 23 -5.06 -6.08 -11.74
CA ARG A 23 -6.02 -7.10 -12.21
C ARG A 23 -6.13 -8.27 -11.25
N ALA A 24 -4.99 -8.82 -10.81
CA ALA A 24 -4.97 -9.90 -9.84
C ALA A 24 -5.63 -9.50 -8.50
N ASN A 25 -5.42 -8.25 -8.07
CA ASN A 25 -6.06 -7.69 -6.88
C ASN A 25 -7.58 -7.51 -7.03
N ALA A 26 -8.06 -7.19 -8.24
CA ALA A 26 -9.49 -7.14 -8.54
C ALA A 26 -10.14 -8.53 -8.47
N ASP A 27 -9.45 -9.55 -9.02
CA ASP A 27 -9.88 -10.94 -8.90
C ASP A 27 -9.88 -11.40 -7.44
N LEU A 28 -8.83 -11.07 -6.69
CA LEU A 28 -8.73 -11.42 -5.27
C LEU A 28 -9.85 -10.75 -4.46
N ALA A 29 -10.20 -9.51 -4.75
CA ALA A 29 -11.32 -8.82 -4.12
C ALA A 29 -12.65 -9.56 -4.32
N ARG A 30 -12.87 -10.14 -5.51
CA ARG A 30 -14.03 -10.98 -5.80
C ARG A 30 -14.02 -12.25 -4.96
N VAL A 31 -12.90 -12.97 -4.90
CA VAL A 31 -12.78 -14.20 -4.09
C VAL A 31 -13.05 -13.89 -2.61
N TYR A 32 -12.43 -12.85 -2.04
CA TYR A 32 -12.67 -12.43 -0.65
C TYR A 32 -14.14 -12.09 -0.39
N ARG A 33 -14.80 -11.38 -1.32
CA ARG A 33 -16.21 -11.00 -1.19
C ARG A 33 -17.13 -12.22 -1.23
N GLU A 34 -16.86 -13.18 -2.12
CA GLU A 34 -17.60 -14.42 -2.22
C GLU A 34 -17.44 -15.28 -0.96
N THR A 35 -16.22 -15.42 -0.45
CA THR A 35 -15.92 -16.14 0.80
C THR A 35 -16.62 -15.48 2.00
N LEU A 36 -16.55 -14.14 2.10
CA LEU A 36 -17.25 -13.39 3.16
C LEU A 36 -18.76 -13.60 3.08
N ARG A 37 -19.34 -13.56 1.88
CA ARG A 37 -20.78 -13.78 1.67
C ARG A 37 -21.18 -15.19 2.11
N GLN A 38 -20.41 -16.21 1.75
CA GLN A 38 -20.68 -17.59 2.17
C GLN A 38 -20.64 -17.74 3.69
N LEU A 39 -19.61 -17.18 4.33
CA LEU A 39 -19.47 -17.25 5.79
C LEU A 39 -20.60 -16.49 6.51
N ARG A 40 -20.98 -15.29 6.04
CA ARG A 40 -22.11 -14.55 6.60
C ARG A 40 -23.41 -15.34 6.49
N ALA A 41 -23.67 -15.95 5.33
CA ALA A 41 -24.84 -16.79 5.13
C ALA A 41 -24.87 -17.99 6.10
N GLU A 42 -23.73 -18.64 6.36
CA GLU A 42 -23.64 -19.74 7.35
C GLU A 42 -23.97 -19.27 8.77
N VAL A 43 -23.51 -18.07 9.16
CA VAL A 43 -23.81 -17.47 10.46
C VAL A 43 -25.29 -17.07 10.56
N GLU A 44 -25.87 -16.49 9.50
CA GLU A 44 -27.30 -16.11 9.46
C GLU A 44 -28.22 -17.32 9.50
N GLN A 45 -27.98 -18.31 8.62
CA GLN A 45 -28.73 -19.57 8.60
C GLN A 45 -28.66 -20.29 9.95
N TRP A 46 -27.53 -20.19 10.65
CA TRP A 46 -27.43 -20.71 12.01
C TRP A 46 -28.46 -20.05 12.95
N TYR A 47 -28.49 -18.73 13.02
CA TYR A 47 -29.43 -18.02 13.91
C TYR A 47 -30.89 -18.30 13.56
N ASP A 48 -31.23 -18.33 12.26
CA ASP A 48 -32.60 -18.58 11.79
C ASP A 48 -33.07 -20.00 12.09
N ARG A 49 -32.23 -21.01 11.83
CA ARG A 49 -32.55 -22.42 12.07
C ARG A 49 -32.73 -22.68 13.56
N PHE A 50 -31.84 -22.13 14.36
CA PHE A 50 -31.83 -22.32 15.80
C PHE A 50 -33.06 -21.70 16.50
N ALA A 51 -33.51 -20.52 16.07
CA ALA A 51 -34.75 -19.92 16.57
C ALA A 51 -36.00 -20.77 16.18
N LYS A 52 -36.05 -21.27 14.93
CA LYS A 52 -37.17 -22.10 14.45
C LYS A 52 -37.25 -23.47 15.13
N GLU A 53 -36.14 -24.18 15.25
CA GLU A 53 -36.11 -25.56 15.79
C GLU A 53 -36.49 -25.65 17.26
N ASN A 54 -36.20 -24.61 18.03
CA ASN A 54 -36.47 -24.59 19.47
C ASN A 54 -37.81 -23.92 19.83
N LYS A 55 -38.57 -23.39 18.85
CA LYS A 55 -39.82 -22.63 19.06
C LYS A 55 -39.69 -21.52 20.10
N ILE A 56 -38.48 -21.00 20.25
CA ILE A 56 -38.14 -19.94 21.19
C ILE A 56 -37.91 -18.66 20.42
N SER A 57 -38.12 -17.53 21.08
CA SER A 57 -37.82 -16.24 20.46
C SER A 57 -36.35 -16.18 20.03
N LEU A 58 -36.02 -15.35 19.03
CA LEU A 58 -34.63 -15.11 18.63
C LEU A 58 -33.77 -14.62 19.83
N ALA A 59 -34.40 -14.06 20.86
CA ALA A 59 -33.78 -13.65 22.12
C ALA A 59 -33.51 -14.82 23.09
N GLU A 60 -34.40 -15.82 23.17
CA GLU A 60 -34.21 -17.04 23.96
C GLU A 60 -33.29 -18.04 23.29
N ALA A 61 -33.34 -18.13 21.96
CA ALA A 61 -32.38 -18.86 21.15
C ALA A 61 -30.98 -18.47 21.62
N ARG A 62 -30.65 -17.19 21.64
CA ARG A 62 -29.35 -16.66 22.08
C ARG A 62 -28.86 -17.13 23.46
N ARG A 63 -29.69 -17.71 24.33
CA ARG A 63 -29.30 -18.26 25.65
C ARG A 63 -29.01 -19.77 25.67
N ILE A 64 -29.51 -20.55 24.72
CA ILE A 64 -29.50 -22.03 24.78
C ILE A 64 -28.47 -22.61 23.81
N LEU A 65 -27.19 -22.42 24.11
CA LEU A 65 -26.13 -23.10 23.36
C LEU A 65 -25.81 -24.45 24.01
N ASP A 66 -26.70 -25.43 23.86
CA ASP A 66 -26.25 -26.83 23.99
C ASP A 66 -27.07 -27.88 23.24
N ASN A 67 -26.31 -28.84 22.70
CA ASN A 67 -26.66 -30.20 22.29
C ASN A 67 -27.77 -30.43 21.27
N ARG A 68 -27.41 -30.35 19.98
CA ARG A 68 -27.83 -31.40 19.02
C ARG A 68 -26.93 -31.49 17.79
N GLU A 69 -26.63 -32.73 17.42
CA GLU A 69 -25.95 -33.12 16.20
C GLU A 69 -26.96 -33.07 15.04
N LEU A 70 -26.63 -32.36 13.95
CA LEU A 70 -27.37 -32.47 12.71
C LEU A 70 -26.66 -33.52 11.83
N LYS A 71 -27.32 -34.63 11.54
CA LYS A 71 -26.88 -35.66 10.57
C LYS A 71 -26.38 -35.05 9.26
N GLU A 72 -26.97 -33.93 8.86
CA GLU A 72 -26.59 -33.09 7.71
C GLU A 72 -25.13 -32.60 7.78
N PHE A 73 -24.62 -32.21 8.94
CA PHE A 73 -23.25 -31.69 9.05
C PHE A 73 -22.18 -32.79 8.89
N LYS A 74 -22.49 -34.04 9.25
CA LYS A 74 -21.60 -35.17 8.94
C LYS A 74 -21.44 -35.36 7.43
N MET A 75 -22.50 -35.15 6.65
CA MET A 75 -22.42 -35.15 5.19
C MET A 75 -21.56 -33.98 4.68
N THR A 76 -21.75 -32.78 5.25
CA THR A 76 -20.90 -31.61 4.93
C THR A 76 -19.42 -31.88 5.22
N LEU A 77 -19.07 -32.52 6.34
CA LEU A 77 -17.68 -32.87 6.65
C LEU A 77 -17.10 -33.86 5.64
N ALA A 78 -17.86 -34.87 5.21
CA ALA A 78 -17.42 -35.79 4.17
C ALA A 78 -17.14 -35.07 2.84
N ASP A 79 -18.03 -34.15 2.45
CA ASP A 79 -17.86 -33.31 1.27
C ASP A 79 -16.64 -32.38 1.40
N PHE A 80 -16.42 -31.79 2.57
CA PHE A 80 -15.25 -30.95 2.83
C PHE A 80 -13.94 -31.75 2.77
N ILE A 81 -13.90 -32.97 3.32
CA ILE A 81 -12.72 -33.83 3.24
C ILE A 81 -12.44 -34.19 1.77
N LYS A 82 -13.48 -34.57 1.00
CA LYS A 82 -13.35 -34.88 -0.42
C LYS A 82 -12.86 -33.68 -1.21
N GLU A 83 -13.44 -32.50 -0.96
CA GLU A 83 -13.02 -31.26 -1.62
C GLU A 83 -11.59 -30.88 -1.23
N ALA A 84 -11.24 -30.96 0.05
CA ALA A 84 -9.91 -30.60 0.56
C ALA A 84 -8.82 -31.49 -0.03
N LYS A 85 -9.08 -32.81 -0.16
CA LYS A 85 -8.18 -33.75 -0.85
C LYS A 85 -8.07 -33.44 -2.35
N ARG A 86 -9.19 -33.16 -3.01
CA ARG A 86 -9.21 -32.81 -4.45
C ARG A 86 -8.45 -31.52 -4.76
N LEU A 87 -8.54 -30.53 -3.87
CA LEU A 87 -7.87 -29.23 -4.02
C LEU A 87 -6.44 -29.22 -3.46
N ASP A 88 -5.97 -30.34 -2.88
CA ASP A 88 -4.66 -30.43 -2.25
C ASP A 88 -4.45 -29.31 -1.20
N LEU A 89 -5.40 -29.20 -0.27
CA LEU A 89 -5.32 -28.26 0.85
C LEU A 89 -4.30 -28.75 1.90
N ASP A 90 -3.93 -27.88 2.85
CA ASP A 90 -2.96 -28.21 3.91
C ASP A 90 -3.29 -29.57 4.58
N PRO A 91 -2.34 -30.53 4.62
CA PRO A 91 -2.53 -31.80 5.31
C PRO A 91 -3.01 -31.66 6.76
N ALA A 92 -2.58 -30.61 7.47
CA ALA A 92 -3.05 -30.36 8.83
C ALA A 92 -4.55 -30.00 8.86
N HIS A 93 -5.03 -29.26 7.86
CA HIS A 93 -6.45 -28.93 7.70
C HIS A 93 -7.29 -30.16 7.33
N ILE A 94 -6.80 -31.00 6.41
CA ILE A 94 -7.47 -32.27 6.07
C ILE A 94 -7.60 -33.14 7.31
N ARG A 95 -6.52 -33.29 8.10
CA ARG A 95 -6.53 -34.05 9.35
C ARG A 95 -7.49 -33.47 10.38
N MET A 96 -7.60 -32.15 10.47
CA MET A 96 -8.57 -31.49 11.35
C MET A 96 -10.01 -31.87 10.97
N LEU A 97 -10.35 -31.87 9.68
CA LEU A 97 -11.68 -32.29 9.19
C LEU A 97 -11.95 -33.78 9.45
N GLU A 98 -10.97 -34.64 9.18
CA GLU A 98 -11.07 -36.09 9.45
C GLU A 98 -11.30 -36.35 10.93
N ASN A 99 -10.51 -35.73 11.81
CA ASN A 99 -10.69 -35.84 13.26
C ASN A 99 -12.06 -35.33 13.71
N ALA A 100 -12.56 -34.24 13.11
CA ALA A 100 -13.89 -33.73 13.40
C ALA A 100 -15.00 -34.71 12.97
N SER A 101 -14.83 -35.37 11.82
CA SER A 101 -15.79 -36.36 11.28
C SER A 101 -15.93 -37.61 12.14
N MET A 102 -14.86 -37.99 12.86
CA MET A 102 -14.85 -39.14 13.77
C MET A 102 -15.54 -38.86 15.12
N ARG A 103 -15.77 -37.59 15.47
CA ARG A 103 -16.37 -37.24 16.76
C ARG A 103 -17.85 -37.64 16.80
N VAL A 104 -18.27 -38.18 17.93
CA VAL A 104 -19.68 -38.53 18.18
C VAL A 104 -20.55 -37.28 18.25
N ARG A 105 -20.04 -36.17 18.80
CA ARG A 105 -20.76 -34.88 18.89
C ARG A 105 -19.82 -33.72 18.59
N LEU A 106 -20.33 -32.72 17.88
CA LEU A 106 -19.70 -31.41 17.69
C LEU A 106 -20.67 -30.34 18.16
N THR A 107 -20.13 -29.34 18.87
CA THR A 107 -20.88 -28.14 19.20
C THR A 107 -21.09 -27.28 17.96
N ARG A 108 -22.12 -26.44 17.95
CA ARG A 108 -22.39 -25.56 16.81
C ARG A 108 -21.28 -24.54 16.57
N SER A 109 -20.60 -24.08 17.61
CA SER A 109 -19.42 -23.22 17.50
C SER A 109 -18.27 -23.94 16.76
N GLN A 110 -18.08 -25.23 17.03
CA GLN A 110 -17.12 -26.06 16.30
C GLN A 110 -17.52 -26.25 14.83
N GLU A 111 -18.80 -26.46 14.52
CA GLU A 111 -19.28 -26.52 13.13
C GLU A 111 -18.96 -25.22 12.37
N ILE A 112 -19.31 -24.06 12.93
CA ILE A 112 -19.05 -22.75 12.29
C ILE A 112 -17.54 -22.55 12.12
N TYR A 113 -16.75 -22.93 13.12
CA TYR A 113 -15.29 -22.87 13.03
C TYR A 113 -14.75 -23.74 11.88
N LEU A 114 -15.22 -24.99 11.74
CA LEU A 114 -14.76 -25.90 10.69
C LEU A 114 -15.14 -25.39 9.29
N LYS A 115 -16.36 -24.85 9.12
CA LYS A 115 -16.79 -24.17 7.88
C LYS A 115 -15.93 -22.95 7.57
N THR A 116 -15.68 -22.12 8.57
CA THR A 116 -14.81 -20.94 8.45
C THR A 116 -13.41 -21.35 8.01
N ALA A 117 -12.82 -22.34 8.68
CA ALA A 117 -11.49 -22.84 8.35
C ALA A 117 -11.45 -23.38 6.91
N GLN A 118 -12.44 -24.16 6.48
CA GLN A 118 -12.53 -24.66 5.10
C GLN A 118 -12.57 -23.53 4.07
N TYR A 119 -13.39 -22.51 4.29
CA TYR A 119 -13.51 -21.38 3.37
C TYR A 119 -12.23 -20.54 3.29
N VAL A 120 -11.59 -20.27 4.44
CA VAL A 120 -10.35 -19.49 4.48
C VAL A 120 -9.16 -20.30 3.94
N GLU A 121 -9.13 -21.62 4.14
CA GLU A 121 -8.14 -22.52 3.54
C GLU A 121 -8.19 -22.46 2.01
N LYS A 122 -9.40 -22.57 1.43
CA LYS A 122 -9.61 -22.44 -0.02
C LYS A 122 -9.18 -21.07 -0.53
N LEU A 123 -9.55 -20.00 0.17
CA LEU A 123 -9.15 -18.64 -0.14
C LEU A 123 -7.62 -18.51 -0.22
N ALA A 124 -6.90 -19.04 0.77
CA ALA A 124 -5.44 -19.00 0.82
C ALA A 124 -4.80 -19.80 -0.31
N LYS A 125 -5.30 -21.02 -0.62
CA LYS A 125 -4.84 -21.82 -1.75
C LYS A 125 -5.04 -21.09 -3.09
N THR A 126 -6.22 -20.52 -3.31
CA THR A 126 -6.52 -19.73 -4.52
C THR A 126 -5.61 -18.51 -4.63
N GLN A 127 -5.41 -17.77 -3.54
CA GLN A 127 -4.48 -16.63 -3.50
C GLN A 127 -3.05 -17.07 -3.85
N GLY A 128 -2.57 -18.17 -3.28
CA GLY A 128 -1.24 -18.71 -3.56
C GLY A 128 -1.05 -19.08 -5.03
N TRP A 129 -2.04 -19.76 -5.63
CA TRP A 129 -2.01 -20.14 -7.04
C TRP A 129 -2.02 -18.91 -7.96
N GLN A 130 -2.92 -17.95 -7.73
CA GLN A 130 -3.00 -16.72 -8.52
C GLN A 130 -1.70 -15.92 -8.43
N LEU A 131 -1.14 -15.79 -7.22
CA LEU A 131 0.07 -15.01 -7.02
C LEU A 131 1.29 -15.68 -7.66
N ASN A 132 1.43 -17.00 -7.56
CA ASN A 132 2.50 -17.74 -8.22
C ASN A 132 2.45 -17.57 -9.76
N GLY A 133 1.25 -17.70 -10.34
CA GLY A 133 1.04 -17.46 -11.78
C GLY A 133 1.40 -16.04 -12.20
N LEU A 134 0.97 -15.03 -11.43
CA LEU A 134 1.32 -13.63 -11.67
C LEU A 134 2.84 -13.41 -11.62
N MET A 135 3.53 -13.95 -10.62
CA MET A 135 4.99 -13.73 -10.51
C MET A 135 5.76 -14.38 -11.65
N ARG A 136 5.34 -15.56 -12.12
CA ARG A 136 5.92 -16.20 -13.30
C ARG A 136 5.75 -15.34 -14.56
N GLU A 137 4.55 -14.80 -14.75
CA GLU A 137 4.23 -13.90 -15.87
C GLU A 137 5.06 -12.61 -15.80
N VAL A 138 5.09 -11.95 -14.63
CA VAL A 138 5.82 -10.69 -14.41
C VAL A 138 7.32 -10.88 -14.62
N TYR A 139 7.91 -11.95 -14.09
CA TYR A 139 9.33 -12.23 -14.26
C TYR A 139 9.67 -12.37 -15.75
N THR A 140 8.92 -13.22 -16.45
CA THR A 140 9.15 -13.54 -17.86
C THR A 140 9.02 -12.29 -18.75
N ASP A 141 7.93 -11.55 -18.58
CA ASP A 141 7.69 -10.32 -19.33
C ASP A 141 8.75 -9.26 -19.03
N SER A 142 9.09 -9.08 -17.76
CA SER A 142 10.09 -8.10 -17.34
C SER A 142 11.46 -8.42 -17.93
N ALA A 143 11.86 -9.70 -17.92
CA ALA A 143 13.14 -10.11 -18.48
C ALA A 143 13.22 -9.81 -19.99
N TYR A 144 12.25 -10.29 -20.78
CA TYR A 144 12.28 -10.09 -22.24
C TYR A 144 12.12 -8.63 -22.65
N LYS A 145 11.22 -7.88 -22.01
CA LYS A 145 11.04 -6.46 -22.32
C LYS A 145 12.27 -5.65 -21.93
N THR A 146 12.90 -5.96 -20.80
CA THR A 146 14.14 -5.31 -20.38
C THR A 146 15.27 -5.60 -21.35
N ALA A 147 15.41 -6.86 -21.79
CA ALA A 147 16.41 -7.24 -22.76
C ALA A 147 16.22 -6.47 -24.06
N TYR A 148 15.00 -6.47 -24.59
CA TYR A 148 14.64 -5.74 -25.80
C TYR A 148 14.90 -4.24 -25.70
N GLU A 149 14.50 -3.59 -24.60
CA GLU A 149 14.71 -2.15 -24.45
C GLU A 149 16.18 -1.77 -24.28
N THR A 150 16.98 -2.63 -23.63
CA THR A 150 18.42 -2.44 -23.46
C THR A 150 19.16 -2.63 -24.80
N GLN A 151 18.87 -3.71 -25.51
CA GLN A 151 19.52 -4.07 -26.77
C GLN A 151 19.25 -3.09 -27.92
N LYS A 152 18.17 -2.32 -27.87
CA LYS A 152 17.96 -1.20 -28.81
C LYS A 152 19.07 -0.16 -28.76
N VAL A 153 19.79 -0.06 -27.64
CA VAL A 153 20.83 0.95 -27.42
C VAL A 153 22.21 0.31 -27.43
N THR A 154 22.36 -0.88 -26.85
CA THR A 154 23.65 -1.59 -26.82
C THR A 154 23.94 -2.41 -28.07
N GLY A 155 22.94 -2.60 -28.94
CA GLY A 155 22.99 -3.53 -30.07
C GLY A 155 22.25 -4.83 -29.76
N PHE A 156 21.64 -5.42 -30.79
CA PHE A 156 20.93 -6.69 -30.67
C PHE A 156 21.91 -7.86 -30.70
N GLU A 157 21.89 -8.65 -29.63
CA GLU A 157 22.62 -9.90 -29.50
C GLU A 157 21.67 -11.05 -29.15
N ASN A 158 22.15 -12.29 -29.23
CA ASN A 158 21.37 -13.45 -28.83
C ASN A 158 21.11 -13.43 -27.31
N PHE A 159 19.85 -13.20 -26.91
CA PHE A 159 19.41 -13.32 -25.53
C PHE A 159 18.97 -14.76 -25.24
N ARG A 160 19.43 -15.36 -24.14
CA ARG A 160 19.07 -16.74 -23.79
C ARG A 160 17.62 -16.77 -23.31
N ALA A 161 16.93 -17.84 -23.66
CA ALA A 161 15.57 -18.05 -23.16
C ALA A 161 15.58 -18.14 -21.62
N VAL A 162 14.63 -17.46 -20.98
CA VAL A 162 14.44 -17.50 -19.54
C VAL A 162 14.18 -18.94 -19.11
N ARG A 163 15.02 -19.46 -18.21
CA ARG A 163 14.90 -20.82 -17.71
C ARG A 163 13.94 -20.88 -16.53
N GLU A 164 13.15 -21.94 -16.47
CA GLU A 164 12.21 -22.21 -15.37
C GLU A 164 12.87 -22.09 -13.98
N ARG A 165 14.08 -22.63 -13.84
CA ARG A 165 14.86 -22.54 -12.59
C ARG A 165 15.10 -21.09 -12.13
N GLN A 166 15.35 -20.16 -13.06
CA GLN A 166 15.58 -18.74 -12.69
C GLN A 166 14.30 -18.12 -12.14
N ILE A 167 13.15 -18.45 -12.74
CA ILE A 167 11.84 -18.01 -12.27
C ILE A 167 11.56 -18.56 -10.87
N GLU A 168 11.76 -19.86 -10.66
CA GLU A 168 11.55 -20.51 -9.37
C GLU A 168 12.46 -19.95 -8.28
N GLU A 169 13.73 -19.70 -8.58
CA GLU A 169 14.68 -19.07 -7.65
C GLU A 169 14.24 -17.65 -7.28
N ALA A 170 13.82 -16.83 -8.25
CA ALA A 170 13.36 -15.47 -7.99
C ALA A 170 12.10 -15.44 -7.12
N ILE A 171 11.16 -16.35 -7.38
CA ILE A 171 9.86 -16.45 -6.70
C ILE A 171 9.99 -17.01 -5.28
N SER A 172 10.83 -18.03 -5.08
CA SER A 172 10.96 -18.72 -3.79
C SER A 172 11.97 -18.10 -2.84
N LYS A 173 12.87 -17.24 -3.34
CA LYS A 173 13.92 -16.62 -2.51
C LYS A 173 13.35 -15.57 -1.55
N PRO A 174 13.52 -15.74 -0.23
CA PRO A 174 13.19 -14.71 0.73
C PRO A 174 14.08 -13.48 0.52
N TRP A 175 13.46 -12.32 0.36
CA TRP A 175 14.17 -11.07 0.08
C TRP A 175 13.90 -9.97 1.11
N ALA A 176 12.76 -10.05 1.81
CA ALA A 176 12.40 -9.09 2.82
C ALA A 176 13.21 -9.31 4.12
N PRO A 177 13.37 -8.27 4.97
CA PRO A 177 14.19 -8.35 6.18
C PRO A 177 13.76 -9.40 7.22
N ASP A 178 12.50 -9.82 7.20
CA ASP A 178 11.94 -10.83 8.10
C ASP A 178 12.24 -12.28 7.65
N GLY A 179 12.93 -12.46 6.52
CA GLY A 179 13.31 -13.78 6.00
C GLY A 179 12.14 -14.62 5.47
N ALA A 180 10.94 -14.04 5.33
CA ALA A 180 9.78 -14.73 4.79
C ALA A 180 9.64 -14.52 3.27
N ASP A 181 9.20 -15.56 2.58
CA ASP A 181 8.73 -15.49 1.19
C ASP A 181 7.23 -15.12 1.13
N PHE A 182 6.69 -14.87 -0.06
CA PHE A 182 5.27 -14.54 -0.18
C PHE A 182 4.34 -15.70 0.20
N SER A 183 4.76 -16.95 -0.05
CA SER A 183 3.96 -18.15 0.21
C SER A 183 3.70 -18.30 1.71
N SER A 184 4.75 -18.23 2.52
CA SER A 184 4.65 -18.25 3.98
C SER A 184 3.82 -17.08 4.53
N ARG A 185 3.88 -15.89 3.91
CA ARG A 185 3.02 -14.75 4.27
C ARG A 185 1.54 -15.03 4.04
N ILE A 186 1.17 -15.70 2.94
CA ILE A 186 -0.22 -16.10 2.68
C ILE A 186 -0.72 -17.04 3.78
N TRP A 187 0.05 -18.07 4.12
CA TRP A 187 -0.32 -19.05 5.15
C TRP A 187 -0.37 -18.45 6.55
N LYS A 188 0.54 -17.52 6.86
CA LYS A 188 0.52 -16.75 8.10
C LYS A 188 -0.74 -15.88 8.21
N ASN A 189 -1.07 -15.13 7.17
CA ASN A 189 -2.27 -14.28 7.14
C ASN A 189 -3.55 -15.11 7.26
N LYS A 190 -3.62 -16.27 6.59
CA LYS A 190 -4.69 -17.26 6.74
C LYS A 190 -4.87 -17.69 8.19
N THR A 191 -3.78 -18.05 8.86
CA THR A 191 -3.81 -18.51 10.25
C THR A 191 -4.29 -17.39 11.18
N GLN A 192 -3.83 -16.16 10.96
CA GLN A 192 -4.29 -14.98 11.71
C GLN A 192 -5.79 -14.72 11.50
N LEU A 193 -6.28 -14.85 10.27
CA LEU A 193 -7.70 -14.67 9.94
C LEU A 193 -8.56 -15.73 10.65
N ILE A 194 -8.20 -17.01 10.55
CA ILE A 194 -8.92 -18.11 11.21
C ILE A 194 -8.97 -17.90 12.74
N ASN A 195 -7.83 -17.60 13.36
CA ASN A 195 -7.77 -17.41 14.82
C ASN A 195 -8.60 -16.21 15.28
N SER A 196 -8.58 -15.11 14.51
CA SER A 196 -9.37 -13.92 14.80
C SER A 196 -10.87 -14.20 14.67
N LEU A 197 -11.28 -14.88 13.60
CA LEU A 197 -12.68 -15.26 13.39
C LEU A 197 -13.16 -16.23 14.48
N GLN A 198 -12.35 -17.23 14.84
CA GLN A 198 -12.68 -18.16 15.92
C GLN A 198 -12.91 -17.41 17.24
N THR A 199 -12.01 -16.49 17.58
CA THR A 199 -12.13 -15.67 18.79
C THR A 199 -13.41 -14.83 18.77
N ASP A 200 -13.67 -14.12 17.67
CA ASP A 200 -14.84 -13.26 17.54
C ASP A 200 -16.15 -14.07 17.59
N ILE A 201 -16.19 -15.23 16.94
CA ILE A 201 -17.34 -16.15 16.96
C ILE A 201 -17.56 -16.66 18.39
N THR A 202 -16.55 -17.25 19.03
CA THR A 202 -16.66 -17.80 20.39
C THR A 202 -17.10 -16.74 21.40
N GLN A 203 -16.48 -15.56 21.38
CA GLN A 203 -16.88 -14.46 22.27
C GLN A 203 -18.29 -13.98 22.00
N SER A 204 -18.68 -13.85 20.74
CA SER A 204 -20.03 -13.40 20.36
C SER A 204 -21.09 -14.39 20.84
N LEU A 205 -20.80 -15.69 20.77
CA LEU A 205 -21.63 -16.76 21.30
C LEU A 205 -21.75 -16.70 22.83
N MET A 206 -20.64 -16.53 23.54
CA MET A 206 -20.63 -16.49 25.01
C MET A 206 -21.35 -15.26 25.58
N THR A 207 -21.29 -14.13 24.88
CA THR A 207 -21.81 -12.83 25.36
C THR A 207 -23.21 -12.51 24.84
N GLY A 208 -23.78 -13.34 23.97
CA GLY A 208 -25.07 -13.07 23.33
C GLY A 208 -25.05 -11.86 22.37
N THR A 209 -23.89 -11.58 21.77
CA THR A 209 -23.74 -10.53 20.75
C THR A 209 -24.70 -10.77 19.58
N SER A 210 -25.30 -9.72 19.02
CA SER A 210 -26.30 -9.88 17.96
C SER A 210 -25.70 -10.41 16.64
N THR A 211 -26.55 -11.01 15.81
CA THR A 211 -26.21 -11.51 14.46
C THR A 211 -25.51 -10.45 13.61
N ALA A 212 -26.09 -9.24 13.59
CA ALA A 212 -25.57 -8.09 12.86
C ALA A 212 -24.18 -7.69 13.35
N GLN A 213 -23.98 -7.62 14.67
CA GLN A 213 -22.69 -7.28 15.25
C GLN A 213 -21.60 -8.31 14.94
N LEU A 214 -21.92 -9.61 15.00
CA LEU A 214 -20.97 -10.66 14.60
C LEU A 214 -20.65 -10.59 13.10
N SER A 215 -21.67 -10.39 12.25
CA SER A 215 -21.51 -10.24 10.80
C SER A 215 -20.60 -9.07 10.44
N GLU A 216 -20.69 -7.96 11.17
CA GLU A 216 -19.80 -6.80 11.01
C GLU A 216 -18.37 -7.09 11.49
N LYS A 217 -18.18 -7.78 12.62
CA LYS A 217 -16.85 -8.23 13.06
C LYS A 217 -16.18 -9.11 12.01
N ILE A 218 -16.91 -10.08 11.47
CA ILE A 218 -16.40 -10.98 10.41
C ILE A 218 -15.97 -10.18 9.18
N ALA A 219 -16.78 -9.24 8.71
CA ALA A 219 -16.41 -8.39 7.58
C ALA A 219 -15.19 -7.52 7.86
N ALA A 220 -15.05 -6.96 9.07
CA ALA A 220 -13.88 -6.21 9.46
C ALA A 220 -12.59 -7.06 9.41
N ARG A 221 -12.65 -8.33 9.84
CA ARG A 221 -11.53 -9.27 9.72
C ARG A 221 -11.18 -9.58 8.27
N PHE A 222 -12.19 -9.86 7.43
CA PHE A 222 -11.99 -10.08 6.00
C PHE A 222 -11.40 -8.87 5.30
N ASN A 223 -11.88 -7.65 5.61
CA ASN A 223 -11.33 -6.42 5.06
C ASN A 223 -9.86 -6.22 5.45
N THR A 224 -9.51 -6.52 6.70
CA THR A 224 -8.11 -6.45 7.16
C THR A 224 -7.23 -7.45 6.41
N SER A 225 -7.67 -8.71 6.29
CA SER A 225 -6.95 -9.75 5.55
C SER A 225 -6.82 -9.41 4.07
N TYR A 226 -7.88 -8.87 3.45
CA TYR A 226 -7.84 -8.42 2.06
C TYR A 226 -6.81 -7.30 1.86
N ASN A 227 -6.77 -6.30 2.74
CA ASN A 227 -5.78 -5.22 2.64
C ASN A 227 -4.34 -5.72 2.83
N GLN A 228 -4.12 -6.74 3.69
CA GLN A 228 -2.82 -7.40 3.80
C GLN A 228 -2.44 -8.12 2.51
N ALA A 229 -3.39 -8.86 1.93
CA ALA A 229 -3.19 -9.58 0.68
C ALA A 229 -2.93 -8.62 -0.49
N TYR A 230 -3.71 -7.54 -0.61
CA TYR A 230 -3.56 -6.50 -1.62
C TYR A 230 -2.13 -5.92 -1.64
N ARG A 231 -1.62 -5.54 -0.46
CA ARG A 231 -0.25 -5.02 -0.32
C ARG A 231 0.80 -6.06 -0.67
N LEU A 232 0.57 -7.32 -0.34
CA LEU A 232 1.47 -8.41 -0.68
C LEU A 232 1.59 -8.57 -2.19
N VAL A 233 0.46 -8.60 -2.92
CA VAL A 233 0.46 -8.70 -4.39
C VAL A 233 1.27 -7.57 -5.01
N GLU A 234 0.98 -6.31 -4.63
CA GLU A 234 1.68 -5.14 -5.16
C GLU A 234 3.20 -5.18 -4.90
N THR A 235 3.58 -5.53 -3.67
CA THR A 235 4.98 -5.50 -3.24
C THR A 235 5.79 -6.61 -3.88
N GLU A 236 5.24 -7.83 -3.96
CA GLU A 236 5.92 -8.97 -4.57
C GLU A 236 6.00 -8.80 -6.10
N THR A 237 4.97 -8.23 -6.76
CA THR A 237 5.06 -7.89 -8.19
C THR A 237 6.17 -6.88 -8.44
N ALA A 238 6.26 -5.84 -7.60
CA ALA A 238 7.33 -4.86 -7.72
C ALA A 238 8.70 -5.53 -7.53
N TYR A 239 8.88 -6.40 -6.54
CA TYR A 239 10.14 -7.13 -6.32
C TYR A 239 10.51 -8.03 -7.51
N ILE A 240 9.58 -8.87 -7.97
CA ILE A 240 9.86 -9.84 -9.04
C ILE A 240 10.22 -9.14 -10.34
N GLN A 241 9.58 -8.01 -10.65
CA GLN A 241 9.96 -7.20 -11.79
C GLN A 241 11.41 -6.69 -11.70
N GLU A 242 11.78 -6.05 -10.59
CA GLU A 242 13.13 -5.48 -10.43
C GLU A 242 14.19 -6.59 -10.38
N ARG A 243 13.84 -7.75 -9.81
CA ARG A 243 14.70 -8.93 -9.82
C ARG A 243 14.95 -9.43 -11.25
N ALA A 244 13.90 -9.58 -12.05
CA ALA A 244 14.02 -10.01 -13.44
C ALA A 244 14.84 -9.00 -14.28
N MET A 245 14.67 -7.70 -14.02
CA MET A 245 15.45 -6.65 -14.65
C MET A 245 16.94 -6.77 -14.30
N LEU A 246 17.27 -6.95 -13.02
CA LEU A 246 18.64 -7.13 -12.55
C LEU A 246 19.31 -8.39 -13.12
N ASP A 247 18.58 -9.51 -13.19
CA ASP A 247 19.07 -10.75 -13.79
C ASP A 247 19.31 -10.57 -15.30
N THR A 248 18.48 -9.75 -15.98
CA THR A 248 18.67 -9.40 -17.39
C THR A 248 19.88 -8.49 -17.60
N TYR A 249 20.13 -7.55 -16.70
CA TYR A 249 21.33 -6.71 -16.73
C TYR A 249 22.60 -7.56 -16.65
N ASP A 250 22.61 -8.56 -15.76
CA ASP A 250 23.73 -9.53 -15.66
C ASP A 250 23.97 -10.26 -16.98
N GLU A 251 22.90 -10.78 -17.58
CA GLU A 251 23.00 -11.53 -18.83
C GLU A 251 23.50 -10.69 -20.01
N LEU A 252 23.17 -9.39 -20.01
CA LEU A 252 23.64 -8.42 -21.00
C LEU A 252 24.99 -7.79 -20.66
N GLY A 253 25.67 -8.23 -19.59
CA GLY A 253 26.98 -7.71 -19.20
C GLY A 253 26.96 -6.29 -18.63
N LEU A 254 25.82 -5.82 -18.14
CA LEU A 254 25.68 -4.51 -17.51
C LEU A 254 26.08 -4.58 -16.03
N GLU A 255 27.12 -3.82 -15.68
CA GLU A 255 27.66 -3.84 -14.31
C GLU A 255 26.95 -2.88 -13.36
N GLN A 256 26.26 -1.85 -13.87
CA GLN A 256 25.68 -0.78 -13.07
C GLN A 256 24.24 -0.46 -13.49
N TYR A 257 23.49 0.06 -12.53
CA TYR A 257 22.13 0.55 -12.74
C TYR A 257 21.91 1.83 -11.95
N GLN A 258 20.98 2.65 -12.43
CA GLN A 258 20.55 3.88 -11.80
C GLN A 258 19.13 3.71 -11.24
N ILE A 259 18.88 4.28 -10.07
CA ILE A 259 17.53 4.35 -9.51
C ILE A 259 16.74 5.44 -10.23
N CYS A 260 15.56 5.08 -10.71
CA CYS A 260 14.63 5.99 -11.37
C CYS A 260 13.30 6.03 -10.61
N ALA A 261 13.11 7.07 -9.82
CA ALA A 261 11.86 7.37 -9.13
C ALA A 261 10.83 8.01 -10.06
N VAL A 262 9.56 7.88 -9.68
CA VAL A 262 8.48 8.65 -10.33
C VAL A 262 8.58 10.11 -9.88
N LEU A 263 8.44 11.05 -10.81
CA LEU A 263 8.40 12.48 -10.48
C LEU A 263 6.94 12.91 -10.25
N ASP A 264 6.47 12.75 -9.01
CA ASP A 264 5.16 13.23 -8.58
C ASP A 264 5.10 13.49 -7.05
N SER A 265 3.99 14.04 -6.57
CA SER A 265 3.77 14.37 -5.16
C SER A 265 3.58 13.16 -4.23
N LYS A 266 3.48 11.95 -4.77
CA LYS A 266 3.26 10.69 -4.02
C LYS A 266 4.55 9.87 -3.90
N THR A 267 5.65 10.30 -4.49
CA THR A 267 6.95 9.63 -4.35
C THR A 267 7.45 9.78 -2.91
N SER A 268 7.83 8.67 -2.28
CA SER A 268 8.24 8.66 -0.87
C SER A 268 9.60 9.29 -0.67
N GLU A 269 9.89 9.82 0.54
CA GLU A 269 11.17 10.46 0.87
C GLU A 269 12.38 9.57 0.52
N ILE A 270 12.33 8.27 0.85
CA ILE A 270 13.39 7.32 0.51
C ILE A 270 13.59 7.19 -1.02
N CYS A 271 12.51 7.15 -1.79
CA CYS A 271 12.59 7.11 -3.25
C CYS A 271 13.14 8.42 -3.82
N GLN A 272 12.79 9.56 -3.25
CA GLN A 272 13.31 10.87 -3.65
C GLN A 272 14.81 10.99 -3.37
N ASP A 273 15.26 10.47 -2.23
CA ASP A 273 16.66 10.50 -1.81
C ASP A 273 17.56 9.56 -2.59
N LEU A 274 17.00 8.47 -3.11
CA LEU A 274 17.72 7.49 -3.91
C LEU A 274 17.67 7.77 -5.41
N ASP A 275 16.75 8.64 -5.86
CA ASP A 275 16.59 8.97 -7.28
C ASP A 275 17.89 9.49 -7.91
N GLY A 276 18.21 8.95 -9.08
CA GLY A 276 19.41 9.28 -9.84
C GLY A 276 20.70 8.63 -9.35
N LYS A 277 20.71 7.96 -8.18
CA LYS A 277 21.91 7.27 -7.69
C LYS A 277 22.21 6.03 -8.51
N VAL A 278 23.49 5.84 -8.80
CA VAL A 278 24.04 4.68 -9.50
C VAL A 278 24.61 3.69 -8.49
N PHE A 279 24.36 2.40 -8.71
CA PHE A 279 24.87 1.32 -7.88
C PHE A 279 25.44 0.21 -8.76
N ASP A 280 26.46 -0.50 -8.24
CA ASP A 280 26.93 -1.73 -8.83
C ASP A 280 25.85 -2.82 -8.70
N ARG A 281 25.60 -3.56 -9.78
CA ARG A 281 24.65 -4.67 -9.86
C ARG A 281 24.91 -5.72 -8.77
N LYS A 282 26.17 -6.02 -8.47
CA LYS A 282 26.58 -6.99 -7.43
C LYS A 282 26.15 -6.56 -6.01
N ASP A 283 25.95 -5.26 -5.78
CA ASP A 283 25.56 -4.68 -4.50
C ASP A 283 24.04 -4.47 -4.39
N ALA A 284 23.27 -4.96 -5.37
CA ALA A 284 21.82 -4.85 -5.40
C ALA A 284 21.19 -5.60 -4.22
N LYS A 285 20.51 -4.84 -3.36
CA LYS A 285 19.78 -5.30 -2.18
C LYS A 285 18.39 -4.67 -2.20
N PRO A 286 17.34 -5.47 -2.42
CA PRO A 286 15.96 -5.00 -2.32
C PRO A 286 15.74 -4.25 -1.01
N GLY A 287 15.08 -3.09 -1.07
CA GLY A 287 14.82 -2.27 0.11
C GLY A 287 15.94 -1.32 0.51
N ILE A 288 17.14 -1.44 -0.07
CA ILE A 288 18.32 -0.64 0.31
C ILE A 288 18.92 0.06 -0.91
N THR A 289 19.40 -0.71 -1.89
CA THR A 289 20.05 -0.22 -3.12
C THR A 289 19.23 -0.57 -4.36
N MET A 290 18.13 -1.31 -4.22
CA MET A 290 17.23 -1.69 -5.30
C MET A 290 15.77 -1.62 -4.84
N PRO A 291 14.83 -1.13 -5.67
CA PRO A 291 13.41 -1.22 -5.37
C PRO A 291 12.92 -2.68 -5.30
N PRO A 292 11.77 -2.94 -4.65
CA PRO A 292 10.92 -1.98 -3.94
C PRO A 292 11.53 -1.54 -2.60
N PHE A 293 11.53 -0.23 -2.36
CA PHE A 293 12.01 0.35 -1.08
C PHE A 293 10.97 0.30 0.04
N HIS A 294 9.70 0.17 -0.33
CA HIS A 294 8.56 0.16 0.57
C HIS A 294 7.36 -0.51 -0.13
N CYS A 295 6.31 -0.80 0.64
CA CYS A 295 5.03 -1.22 0.05
C CYS A 295 4.50 -0.14 -0.92
N HIS A 296 3.92 -0.56 -2.05
CA HIS A 296 3.48 0.36 -3.13
C HIS A 296 4.62 1.20 -3.74
N CYS A 297 5.85 0.70 -3.75
CA CYS A 297 6.96 1.36 -4.42
C CYS A 297 6.74 1.42 -5.93
N ARG A 298 6.80 2.65 -6.48
CA ARG A 298 6.65 2.92 -7.92
C ARG A 298 7.97 3.27 -8.61
N SER A 299 9.05 3.42 -7.84
CA SER A 299 10.41 3.51 -8.40
C SER A 299 10.80 2.21 -9.07
N THR A 300 11.69 2.33 -10.05
CA THR A 300 12.28 1.22 -10.81
C THR A 300 13.76 1.49 -11.05
N THR A 301 14.48 0.53 -11.63
CA THR A 301 15.87 0.71 -12.07
C THR A 301 15.96 0.85 -13.58
N VAL A 302 17.06 1.44 -14.02
CA VAL A 302 17.37 1.66 -15.42
C VAL A 302 18.88 1.35 -15.58
N PRO A 303 19.38 0.60 -16.59
CA PRO A 303 20.81 0.48 -16.89
C PRO A 303 21.55 1.79 -16.82
N TYR A 304 22.75 1.72 -16.27
CA TYR A 304 23.69 2.81 -16.33
C TYR A 304 24.85 2.38 -17.20
N ILE A 305 25.06 3.10 -18.31
CA ILE A 305 26.17 2.90 -19.22
C ILE A 305 26.88 4.25 -19.36
N GLU A 306 28.14 4.30 -18.96
CA GLU A 306 28.93 5.52 -18.96
C GLU A 306 28.99 6.14 -20.37
N GLY A 307 28.68 7.43 -20.48
CA GLY A 307 28.71 8.18 -21.74
C GLY A 307 27.57 7.91 -22.72
N LEU A 308 26.59 7.05 -22.38
CA LEU A 308 25.45 6.72 -23.27
C LEU A 308 24.15 7.45 -22.91
N LEU A 309 24.05 8.01 -21.70
CA LEU A 309 22.77 8.49 -21.11
C LEU A 309 22.76 9.98 -20.72
N ASP A 310 23.82 10.74 -21.00
CA ASP A 310 24.05 12.09 -20.45
C ASP A 310 23.23 13.23 -21.12
N ASP A 311 22.37 12.95 -22.10
CA ASP A 311 21.66 13.99 -22.87
C ASP A 311 20.13 13.80 -23.00
N GLY A 312 19.53 13.02 -22.09
CA GLY A 312 18.10 12.68 -22.14
C GLY A 312 17.13 13.67 -21.48
N GLY A 313 15.85 13.36 -21.59
CA GLY A 313 14.74 14.02 -20.91
C GLY A 313 13.88 13.01 -20.17
N ARG A 314 13.04 13.50 -19.27
CA ARG A 314 12.30 12.72 -18.28
C ARG A 314 10.81 13.05 -18.31
N VAL A 315 9.96 12.18 -17.79
CA VAL A 315 8.54 12.49 -17.58
C VAL A 315 8.23 12.74 -16.11
N ALA A 316 7.36 13.73 -15.87
CA ALA A 316 6.81 14.05 -14.56
C ALA A 316 5.28 14.13 -14.61
N ARG A 317 4.65 14.03 -13.43
CA ARG A 317 3.25 14.39 -13.27
C ARG A 317 3.17 15.85 -12.89
N ASP A 318 2.46 16.61 -13.72
CA ASP A 318 2.10 17.99 -13.44
C ASP A 318 1.38 18.05 -12.08
N PRO A 319 1.90 18.83 -11.11
CA PRO A 319 1.32 18.94 -9.77
C PRO A 319 -0.10 19.54 -9.76
N GLU A 320 -0.44 20.40 -10.71
CA GLU A 320 -1.73 21.08 -10.81
C GLU A 320 -2.76 20.24 -11.57
N THR A 321 -2.35 19.70 -12.73
CA THR A 321 -3.28 19.00 -13.64
C THR A 321 -3.29 17.48 -13.46
N GLY A 322 -2.27 16.92 -12.80
CA GLY A 322 -2.08 15.48 -12.65
C GLY A 322 -1.74 14.74 -13.95
N LYS A 323 -1.56 15.45 -15.07
CA LYS A 323 -1.20 14.86 -16.37
C LYS A 323 0.29 14.58 -16.46
N THR A 324 0.67 13.61 -17.31
CA THR A 324 2.08 13.34 -17.61
C THR A 324 2.59 14.43 -18.56
N VAL A 325 3.74 15.01 -18.24
CA VAL A 325 4.43 16.03 -19.03
C VAL A 325 5.90 15.64 -19.21
N GLU A 326 6.49 16.02 -20.34
CA GLU A 326 7.93 15.86 -20.61
C GLU A 326 8.72 17.04 -20.03
N ILE A 327 9.87 16.75 -19.45
CA ILE A 327 10.81 17.71 -18.85
C ILE A 327 12.25 17.34 -19.25
N PRO A 328 13.23 18.27 -19.13
CA PRO A 328 14.65 17.91 -19.22
C PRO A 328 15.05 16.88 -18.15
N ASP A 329 16.11 16.10 -18.39
CA ASP A 329 16.59 15.16 -17.38
C ASP A 329 17.07 15.89 -16.12
N MET A 330 16.64 15.35 -14.99
CA MET A 330 16.96 15.85 -13.66
C MET A 330 16.45 14.88 -12.59
N THR A 331 17.11 14.90 -11.44
CA THR A 331 16.71 14.16 -10.24
C THR A 331 15.39 14.69 -9.67
N TYR A 332 14.75 13.91 -8.79
CA TYR A 332 13.55 14.32 -8.08
C TYR A 332 13.75 15.62 -7.33
N LYS A 333 14.91 15.80 -6.67
CA LYS A 333 15.21 17.01 -5.90
C LYS A 333 15.29 18.23 -6.80
N GLU A 334 15.91 18.12 -7.96
CA GLU A 334 15.98 19.19 -8.94
C GLU A 334 14.61 19.50 -9.56
N TRP A 335 13.86 18.45 -9.96
CA TRP A 335 12.49 18.60 -10.46
C TRP A 335 11.59 19.27 -9.44
N TYR A 336 11.62 18.79 -8.20
CA TYR A 336 10.85 19.35 -7.11
C TYR A 336 11.22 20.82 -6.91
N ASN A 337 12.50 21.15 -6.79
CA ASN A 337 12.94 22.54 -6.62
C ASN A 337 12.56 23.47 -7.79
N LYS A 338 12.49 22.95 -9.02
CA LYS A 338 12.24 23.73 -10.23
C LYS A 338 10.75 23.89 -10.55
N TYR A 339 9.95 22.84 -10.37
CA TYR A 339 8.57 22.78 -10.87
C TYR A 339 7.50 22.60 -9.77
N VAL A 340 7.88 22.22 -8.55
CA VAL A 340 6.92 21.92 -7.47
C VAL A 340 7.05 22.88 -6.31
N LYS A 341 8.30 23.11 -5.88
CA LYS A 341 8.66 24.02 -4.81
C LYS A 341 8.22 25.41 -5.25
N ASN A 342 7.30 25.98 -4.47
CA ASN A 342 6.70 27.26 -4.77
C ASN A 342 7.78 28.36 -4.66
N THR A 343 8.42 28.71 -5.77
CA THR A 343 9.50 29.71 -5.81
C THR A 343 9.02 31.15 -5.69
N ASN A 344 7.71 31.38 -5.56
CA ASN A 344 7.18 32.71 -5.27
C ASN A 344 7.14 33.06 -3.76
N THR A 345 7.95 32.41 -2.94
CA THR A 345 8.19 32.82 -1.54
C THR A 345 8.87 34.19 -1.43
N GLY A 346 9.50 34.67 -2.50
CA GLY A 346 9.98 36.06 -2.63
C GLY A 346 8.86 37.10 -2.56
N ALA A 347 7.63 36.77 -2.98
CA ALA A 347 6.50 37.69 -2.95
C ALA A 347 6.03 38.04 -1.52
N LEU A 348 6.40 37.22 -0.51
CA LEU A 348 6.13 37.51 0.89
C LEU A 348 7.25 38.31 1.55
N ILE A 349 8.47 38.32 1.00
CA ILE A 349 9.59 39.07 1.55
C ILE A 349 9.34 40.56 1.32
N GLY A 350 9.52 41.37 2.37
CA GLY A 350 9.18 42.80 2.37
C GLY A 350 7.70 43.10 2.65
N LEU A 351 6.85 42.08 2.74
CA LEU A 351 5.44 42.27 3.10
C LEU A 351 5.32 42.81 4.54
N LYS A 352 4.52 43.84 4.74
CA LYS A 352 4.13 44.31 6.09
C LYS A 352 2.85 43.62 6.52
N THR A 353 2.91 42.97 7.68
CA THR A 353 1.74 42.38 8.35
C THR A 353 0.82 43.47 8.91
N SER A 354 -0.42 43.09 9.26
CA SER A 354 -1.43 43.98 9.87
C SER A 354 -0.96 44.73 11.12
N ASN A 355 0.00 44.20 11.87
CA ASN A 355 0.56 44.85 13.05
C ASN A 355 1.97 45.45 12.82
N GLY A 356 2.40 45.58 11.56
CA GLY A 356 3.59 46.32 11.18
C GLY A 356 4.90 45.53 11.08
N ILE A 357 4.90 44.22 11.39
CA ILE A 357 6.10 43.38 11.21
C ILE A 357 6.38 43.23 9.71
N THR A 358 7.63 43.51 9.30
CA THR A 358 8.09 43.32 7.93
C THR A 358 8.69 41.93 7.78
N ILE A 359 8.23 41.15 6.80
CA ILE A 359 8.72 39.79 6.58
C ILE A 359 10.12 39.84 5.95
N ALA A 360 11.10 39.27 6.65
CA ALA A 360 12.49 39.27 6.20
C ALA A 360 12.85 38.02 5.37
N LYS A 361 12.37 36.85 5.80
CA LYS A 361 12.60 35.56 5.13
C LYS A 361 11.67 34.49 5.69
N LEU A 362 11.65 33.34 5.04
CA LEU A 362 10.97 32.14 5.53
C LEU A 362 11.99 31.17 6.12
N SER A 363 11.66 30.54 7.26
CA SER A 363 12.53 29.52 7.85
C SER A 363 12.66 28.30 6.91
N LYS A 364 13.77 27.56 7.00
CA LYS A 364 13.94 26.31 6.24
C LYS A 364 12.79 25.32 6.52
N HIS A 365 12.41 25.20 7.78
CA HIS A 365 11.28 24.37 8.22
C HIS A 365 9.94 24.81 7.62
N GLN A 366 9.71 26.12 7.47
CA GLN A 366 8.50 26.63 6.82
C GLN A 366 8.49 26.29 5.34
N GLN A 367 9.61 26.48 4.64
CA GLN A 367 9.73 26.19 3.21
C GLN A 367 9.48 24.70 2.95
N GLU A 368 9.98 23.81 3.79
CA GLU A 368 9.74 22.36 3.68
C GLU A 368 8.28 21.97 3.97
N ARG A 369 7.58 22.69 4.86
CA ARG A 369 6.26 22.29 5.37
C ARG A 369 5.07 22.93 4.65
N ALA A 370 5.25 24.10 4.03
CA ALA A 370 4.18 24.79 3.30
C ALA A 370 3.70 23.94 2.11
N ASP A 371 4.65 23.32 1.41
CA ASP A 371 4.39 22.52 0.20
C ASP A 371 3.74 21.16 0.55
N ILE A 372 4.19 20.49 1.63
CA ILE A 372 3.56 19.25 2.13
C ILE A 372 2.09 19.46 2.52
N ARG A 373 1.72 20.68 2.92
CA ARG A 373 0.38 21.03 3.41
C ARG A 373 -0.53 21.60 2.32
N ASN A 374 -0.07 21.68 1.06
CA ASN A 374 -0.78 22.28 -0.06
C ASN A 374 -1.36 23.66 0.28
N LEU A 375 -0.56 24.49 0.96
CA LEU A 375 -0.99 25.82 1.38
C LEU A 375 -0.86 26.79 0.21
N ASP A 376 -1.96 27.45 -0.09
CA ASP A 376 -1.99 28.56 -1.03
C ASP A 376 -1.24 29.78 -0.47
N LEU A 377 -0.39 30.40 -1.30
CA LEU A 377 0.37 31.60 -0.96
C LEU A 377 -0.55 32.78 -0.67
N ASP A 378 -1.67 32.89 -1.38
CA ASP A 378 -2.66 33.94 -1.12
C ASP A 378 -3.31 33.76 0.25
N GLY A 379 -3.55 32.52 0.69
CA GLY A 379 -4.00 32.23 2.04
C GLY A 379 -2.99 32.62 3.14
N ILE A 380 -1.69 32.45 2.88
CA ILE A 380 -0.63 32.93 3.80
C ILE A 380 -0.62 34.46 3.82
N ARG A 381 -0.64 35.10 2.65
CA ARG A 381 -0.64 36.56 2.52
C ARG A 381 -1.84 37.19 3.21
N ASP A 382 -3.03 36.63 3.01
CA ASP A 382 -4.28 37.09 3.64
C ASP A 382 -4.21 36.95 5.17
N ALA A 383 -3.71 35.83 5.69
CA ALA A 383 -3.54 35.66 7.14
C ALA A 383 -2.61 36.72 7.76
N LEU A 384 -1.63 37.21 7.01
CA LEU A 384 -0.69 38.22 7.48
C LEU A 384 -1.23 39.66 7.40
N ILE A 385 -1.95 39.98 6.33
CA ILE A 385 -2.46 41.34 6.06
C ILE A 385 -3.86 41.54 6.67
N ASN A 386 -4.73 40.54 6.57
CA ASN A 386 -6.13 40.60 6.99
C ASN A 386 -6.51 39.48 7.99
N PRO A 387 -5.77 39.27 9.09
CA PRO A 387 -6.08 38.20 10.02
C PRO A 387 -7.50 38.32 10.58
N LEU A 388 -8.11 37.17 10.87
CA LEU A 388 -9.26 37.07 11.78
C LEU A 388 -8.84 37.41 13.20
N HIS A 389 -7.61 37.07 13.59
CA HIS A 389 -7.06 37.36 14.91
C HIS A 389 -5.52 37.33 14.91
N VAL A 390 -4.92 38.27 15.64
CA VAL A 390 -3.48 38.28 15.97
C VAL A 390 -3.35 37.95 17.45
N GLY A 391 -2.61 36.90 17.77
CA GLY A 391 -2.35 36.49 19.16
C GLY A 391 -1.22 37.26 19.81
N ASP A 392 -1.10 37.12 21.13
CA ASP A 392 -0.01 37.71 21.91
C ASP A 392 1.35 37.11 21.53
N VAL A 393 2.41 37.88 21.78
CA VAL A 393 3.79 37.41 21.60
C VAL A 393 4.12 36.39 22.69
N VAL A 394 4.51 35.20 22.27
CA VAL A 394 4.97 34.12 23.15
C VAL A 394 6.50 34.14 23.19
N VAL A 395 7.06 34.41 24.36
CA VAL A 395 8.50 34.42 24.63
C VAL A 395 8.97 33.02 25.00
N LYS A 396 10.06 32.56 24.40
CA LYS A 396 10.70 31.26 24.67
C LYS A 396 12.22 31.38 24.57
N ASP A 397 12.93 30.47 25.23
CA ASP A 397 14.40 30.41 25.23
C ASP A 397 15.00 30.25 23.82
N ASN A 398 14.24 29.71 22.88
CA ASN A 398 14.64 29.51 21.48
C ASN A 398 14.08 30.58 20.51
N GLY A 399 13.58 31.69 21.04
CA GLY A 399 13.11 32.84 20.28
C GLY A 399 11.60 33.09 20.40
N ASN A 400 11.23 34.35 20.18
CA ASN A 400 9.85 34.81 20.28
C ASN A 400 9.01 34.34 19.08
N SER A 401 7.70 34.19 19.31
CA SER A 401 6.75 33.88 18.25
C SER A 401 5.42 34.58 18.45
N GLN A 402 4.81 35.03 17.35
CA GLN A 402 3.49 35.62 17.31
C GLN A 402 2.65 34.94 16.23
N ARG A 403 1.37 34.72 16.53
CA ARG A 403 0.46 33.95 15.67
C ARG A 403 -0.56 34.85 14.98
N PHE A 404 -0.67 34.68 13.67
CA PHE A 404 -1.67 35.30 12.81
C PHE A 404 -2.64 34.22 12.32
N ILE A 405 -3.94 34.42 12.54
CA ILE A 405 -4.97 33.45 12.18
C ILE A 405 -5.81 34.06 11.06
N GLY A 406 -5.67 33.57 9.83
CA GLY A 406 -6.51 33.91 8.69
C GLY A 406 -7.65 32.90 8.47
N GLU A 407 -8.45 33.14 7.44
CA GLU A 407 -9.59 32.28 7.11
C GLU A 407 -9.16 30.91 6.57
N ALA A 408 -8.23 30.89 5.61
CA ALA A 408 -7.68 29.64 5.08
C ALA A 408 -6.48 29.14 5.89
N THR A 409 -5.58 30.04 6.31
CA THR A 409 -4.26 29.68 6.83
C THR A 409 -3.95 30.37 8.16
N THR A 410 -3.24 29.67 9.04
CA THR A 410 -2.65 30.22 10.26
C THR A 410 -1.12 30.28 10.09
N VAL A 411 -0.50 31.39 10.50
CA VAL A 411 0.93 31.66 10.32
C VAL A 411 1.56 32.05 11.65
N ASN A 412 2.72 31.50 11.97
CA ASN A 412 3.55 31.94 13.09
C ASN A 412 4.79 32.68 12.57
N ILE A 413 5.05 33.85 13.13
CA ILE A 413 6.20 34.71 12.81
C ILE A 413 7.03 34.95 14.06
N ASN A 414 8.34 35.06 13.92
CA ASN A 414 9.19 35.65 14.96
C ASN A 414 9.10 37.18 14.83
N PRO A 415 8.52 37.89 15.82
CA PRO A 415 8.24 39.33 15.69
C PRO A 415 9.49 40.19 15.64
N ASP A 416 10.61 39.74 16.23
CA ASP A 416 11.85 40.50 16.31
C ASP A 416 12.65 40.45 14.99
N THR A 417 12.55 39.33 14.28
CA THR A 417 13.34 39.06 13.07
C THR A 417 12.52 39.10 11.79
N GLY A 418 11.19 39.14 11.88
CA GLY A 418 10.30 39.05 10.72
C GLY A 418 10.35 37.71 9.99
N VAL A 419 10.86 36.66 10.63
CA VAL A 419 10.98 35.33 10.02
C VAL A 419 9.66 34.56 10.15
N ILE A 420 9.11 34.07 9.04
CA ILE A 420 7.98 33.12 9.09
C ILE A 420 8.51 31.77 9.58
N ILE A 421 8.04 31.33 10.76
CA ILE A 421 8.49 30.12 11.43
C ILE A 421 7.78 28.90 10.85
N THR A 422 6.44 28.94 10.78
CA THR A 422 5.62 27.85 10.22
C THR A 422 4.19 28.32 9.88
N SER A 423 3.52 27.69 8.91
CA SER A 423 2.10 27.89 8.58
C SER A 423 1.34 26.58 8.36
N TRP A 424 0.02 26.58 8.58
CA TRP A 424 -0.86 25.41 8.42
C TRP A 424 -2.33 25.83 8.19
N PRO A 425 -3.21 24.94 7.69
CA PRO A 425 -4.62 25.28 7.46
C PRO A 425 -5.33 25.66 8.76
N THR A 426 -6.15 26.72 8.73
CA THR A 426 -6.91 27.14 9.91
C THR A 426 -7.99 26.12 10.24
N GLY A 427 -7.93 25.54 11.44
CA GLY A 427 -8.91 24.53 11.87
C GLY A 427 -10.33 25.08 12.07
N LYS A 428 -11.35 24.26 11.78
CA LYS A 428 -12.78 24.61 11.88
C LYS A 428 -13.20 25.24 13.23
N SER A 429 -12.63 24.77 14.34
CA SER A 429 -12.90 25.31 15.68
C SER A 429 -12.45 26.77 15.82
N ARG A 430 -11.26 27.11 15.32
CA ARG A 430 -10.73 28.48 15.35
C ARG A 430 -11.51 29.40 14.42
N LEU A 431 -11.88 28.92 13.23
CA LEU A 431 -12.76 29.65 12.32
C LEU A 431 -14.07 30.02 13.00
N LYS A 432 -14.74 29.05 13.63
CA LYS A 432 -16.00 29.29 14.34
C LYS A 432 -15.85 30.29 15.49
N LYS A 433 -14.70 30.28 16.18
CA LYS A 433 -14.42 31.19 17.30
C LYS A 433 -14.22 32.64 16.84
N TYR A 434 -13.36 32.86 15.85
CA TYR A 434 -12.93 34.22 15.47
C TYR A 434 -13.76 34.83 14.33
N LYS A 435 -14.47 34.03 13.54
CA LYS A 435 -15.40 34.53 12.51
C LYS A 435 -16.73 35.01 13.08
N LYS A 436 -17.11 34.58 14.31
CA LYS A 436 -18.31 35.07 15.01
C LYS A 436 -18.13 36.44 15.68
N GLY A 437 -16.91 36.95 15.75
CA GLY A 437 -16.58 38.22 16.41
C GLY A 437 -16.19 39.36 15.45
N LYS A 438 -16.37 39.17 14.14
CA LYS A 438 -16.24 40.21 13.11
C LYS A 438 -17.61 40.66 12.64
#